data_AF-A0A914DLM2-F1
#
_entry.id   AF-A0A914DLM2-F1
#
_cell.length_a   1.000
_cell.length_b   1.000
_cell.length_c   1.000
_cell.angle_alpha   90.00
_cell.angle_beta   90.00
_cell.angle_gamma   90.00
#
_symmetry.space_group_name_H-M   'P 1'
#
loop_
_entity.id
_entity.type
_entity.pdbx_description
1 polymer ?
#
loop_
_entity_poly.entity_id
_entity_poly.type
_entity_poly.pdbx_seq_one_letter_code
_entity_poly.pdbx_strand_id
1 'polypeptide(L)'
;TDDLQHRYRGRIEKVKFGVPIAEAFAHDIPATLLVLLLKVNKEGPFKKDIWRAPGNAAQVRKLSHIMQHGRLVNISNISVYTAASVIKRFLAKLPGGIFGSENEQELFTVVQQPDSEQQRQVFC
;
A
#
# COMPACT_ATOMS: atom_id res chain seq x y z
N THR A 1 4.62 -19.82 28.26
CA THR A 1 3.56 -19.04 27.59
C THR A 1 3.92 -17.56 27.45
N ASP A 2 5.22 -17.19 27.50
CA ASP A 2 5.66 -15.79 27.62
C ASP A 2 6.70 -15.36 26.55
N ASP A 3 7.02 -16.26 25.61
CA ASP A 3 8.08 -16.05 24.60
C ASP A 3 7.62 -15.33 23.33
N LEU A 4 6.32 -15.31 23.03
CA LEU A 4 5.79 -14.63 21.84
C LEU A 4 5.73 -13.11 22.01
N GLN A 5 5.56 -12.61 23.24
CA GLN A 5 5.51 -11.17 23.52
C GLN A 5 6.90 -10.50 23.44
N HIS A 6 7.98 -11.25 23.62
CA HIS A 6 9.34 -10.71 23.57
C HIS A 6 9.90 -10.53 22.14
N ARG A 7 9.41 -11.26 21.14
CA ARG A 7 9.90 -11.14 19.74
C ARG A 7 9.49 -9.85 19.02
N TYR A 8 8.47 -9.15 19.52
CA TYR A 8 7.97 -7.91 18.93
C TYR A 8 8.33 -6.66 19.75
N ARG A 9 9.36 -6.74 20.60
CA ARG A 9 9.94 -5.58 21.32
C ARG A 9 10.83 -4.69 20.44
N GLY A 10 10.93 -4.97 19.15
CA GLY A 10 11.61 -4.14 18.16
C GLY A 10 10.71 -3.00 17.64
N ARG A 11 11.31 -1.83 17.42
CA ARG A 11 10.70 -0.73 16.66
C ARG A 11 10.29 -1.27 15.29
N ILE A 12 9.02 -1.12 14.91
CA ILE A 12 8.57 -1.51 13.57
C ILE A 12 9.30 -0.61 12.56
N GLU A 13 9.65 -1.18 11.41
CA GLU A 13 10.13 -0.41 10.27
C GLU A 13 9.19 0.77 9.95
N LYS A 14 9.78 1.94 9.74
CA LYS A 14 9.04 3.16 9.43
C LYS A 14 8.60 3.13 7.97
N VAL A 15 7.33 3.46 7.74
CA VAL A 15 6.83 3.67 6.37
C VAL A 15 7.16 5.09 5.93
N LYS A 16 7.98 5.22 4.89
CA LYS A 16 8.38 6.51 4.33
C LYS A 16 7.37 6.96 3.28
N PHE A 17 6.52 7.92 3.64
CA PHE A 17 5.60 8.55 2.67
C PHE A 17 6.29 9.72 1.99
N GLY A 18 6.06 9.91 0.69
CA GLY A 18 6.61 11.08 -0.02
C GLY A 18 8.02 10.89 -0.57
N VAL A 19 8.59 9.69 -0.44
CA VAL A 19 9.94 9.37 -0.94
C VAL A 19 9.86 8.60 -2.26
N PRO A 20 10.91 8.62 -3.11
CA PRO A 20 10.95 7.86 -4.35
C PRO A 20 10.71 6.37 -4.14
N ILE A 21 10.17 5.68 -5.15
CA ILE A 21 9.83 4.25 -5.08
C ILE A 21 11.03 3.38 -4.64
N ALA A 22 12.23 3.67 -5.15
CA ALA A 22 13.46 2.96 -4.81
C ALA A 22 13.81 3.05 -3.32
N GLU A 23 13.43 4.14 -2.65
CA GLU A 23 13.61 4.29 -1.20
C GLU A 23 12.44 3.70 -0.42
N ALA A 24 11.22 3.87 -0.91
CA ALA A 24 9.99 3.40 -0.28
C ALA A 24 9.93 1.86 -0.19
N PHE A 25 10.57 1.17 -1.13
CA PHE A 25 10.58 -0.29 -1.28
C PHE A 25 12.02 -0.86 -1.37
N ALA A 26 12.99 -0.19 -0.75
CA ALA A 26 14.42 -0.53 -0.89
C ALA A 26 14.78 -1.97 -0.48
N HIS A 27 14.03 -2.55 0.47
CA HIS A 27 14.27 -3.91 0.98
C HIS A 27 13.12 -4.86 0.66
N ASP A 28 11.87 -4.40 0.78
CA ASP A 28 10.63 -5.07 0.39
C ASP A 28 9.45 -4.09 0.57
N ILE A 29 8.21 -4.56 0.47
CA ILE A 29 7.00 -3.87 0.93
C ILE A 29 7.07 -3.68 2.46
N PRO A 30 7.00 -2.44 2.97
CA PRO A 30 7.04 -2.20 4.41
C PRO A 30 5.97 -3.01 5.16
N ALA A 31 6.35 -3.71 6.24
CA ALA A 31 5.50 -4.71 6.90
C ALA A 31 4.10 -4.18 7.29
N THR A 32 4.00 -2.95 7.77
CA THR A 32 2.69 -2.35 8.13
C THR A 32 1.83 -2.04 6.91
N LEU A 33 2.44 -1.68 5.77
CA LEU A 33 1.72 -1.53 4.50
C LEU A 33 1.23 -2.89 4.00
N LEU A 34 2.08 -3.92 4.07
CA LEU A 34 1.72 -5.31 3.72
C LEU A 34 0.55 -5.82 4.57
N VAL A 35 0.55 -5.57 5.88
CA VAL A 35 -0.56 -5.93 6.77
C VAL A 35 -1.89 -5.27 6.36
N LEU A 36 -1.86 -3.99 5.94
CA LEU A 36 -3.06 -3.33 5.42
C LEU A 36 -3.51 -3.93 4.08
N LEU A 37 -2.58 -4.25 3.17
CA LEU A 37 -2.86 -4.92 1.90
C LEU A 37 -3.53 -6.29 2.15
N LEU A 38 -2.98 -7.09 3.07
CA LEU A 38 -3.53 -8.38 3.45
C LEU A 38 -4.93 -8.27 4.07
N LYS A 39 -5.17 -7.25 4.90
CA LYS A 39 -6.51 -6.97 5.45
C LYS A 39 -7.51 -6.66 4.33
N VAL A 40 -7.14 -5.80 3.38
CA VAL A 40 -8.00 -5.47 2.25
C VAL A 40 -8.20 -6.66 1.33
N ASN A 41 -7.18 -7.50 1.10
CA ASN A 41 -7.31 -8.73 0.33
C ASN A 41 -8.30 -9.71 0.99
N LYS A 42 -8.24 -9.86 2.32
CA LYS A 42 -9.13 -10.75 3.07
C LYS A 42 -10.58 -10.26 3.14
N GLU A 43 -10.80 -8.98 3.43
CA GLU A 43 -12.13 -8.44 3.73
C GLU A 43 -12.77 -7.71 2.54
N GLY A 44 -11.96 -7.16 1.64
CA GLY A 44 -12.37 -6.32 0.52
C GLY A 44 -13.30 -6.98 -0.49
N PRO A 45 -13.08 -8.24 -0.90
CA PRO A 45 -13.98 -8.93 -1.84
C PRO A 45 -15.44 -9.03 -1.37
N PHE A 46 -15.67 -8.98 -0.05
CA PHE A 46 -17.01 -9.06 0.55
C PHE A 46 -17.62 -7.69 0.85
N LYS A 47 -17.03 -6.60 0.35
CA LYS A 47 -17.41 -5.23 0.69
C LYS A 47 -17.71 -4.45 -0.59
N LYS A 48 -18.88 -3.82 -0.61
CA LYS A 48 -19.30 -2.96 -1.72
C LYS A 48 -18.38 -1.76 -1.83
N ASP A 49 -18.07 -1.35 -3.06
CA ASP A 49 -17.32 -0.11 -3.33
C ASP A 49 -15.94 -0.04 -2.65
N ILE A 50 -15.29 -1.17 -2.39
CA ILE A 50 -13.88 -1.17 -1.94
C ILE A 50 -13.02 -0.42 -2.96
N TRP A 51 -12.03 0.35 -2.49
CA TRP A 51 -11.25 1.33 -3.26
C TRP A 51 -12.01 2.58 -3.76
N ARG A 52 -13.34 2.55 -3.87
CA ARG A 52 -14.17 3.70 -4.26
C ARG A 52 -14.69 4.50 -3.07
N ALA A 53 -15.32 3.83 -2.10
CA ALA A 53 -15.85 4.46 -0.90
C ALA A 53 -14.71 5.00 -0.01
N PRO A 54 -14.87 6.20 0.58
CA PRO A 54 -13.84 6.78 1.43
C PRO A 54 -13.78 6.09 2.81
N GLY A 55 -12.57 5.97 3.36
CA GLY A 55 -12.36 5.66 4.76
C GLY A 55 -12.54 6.87 5.67
N ASN A 56 -12.50 6.64 6.99
CA ASN A 56 -12.59 7.75 7.95
C ASN A 56 -11.32 8.62 7.89
N ALA A 57 -11.46 9.89 7.49
CA ALA A 57 -10.32 10.78 7.25
C ALA A 57 -9.43 10.99 8.49
N ALA A 58 -10.00 11.05 9.70
CA ALA A 58 -9.23 11.19 10.93
C ALA A 58 -8.41 9.92 11.23
N GLN A 59 -9.01 8.75 11.04
CA GLN A 59 -8.29 7.47 11.17
C GLN A 59 -7.21 7.31 10.10
N VAL A 60 -7.47 7.70 8.86
CA VAL A 60 -6.45 7.71 7.78
C VAL A 60 -5.25 8.57 8.19
N ARG A 61 -5.49 9.80 8.68
CA ARG A 61 -4.42 10.68 9.15
C ARG A 61 -3.63 10.07 10.31
N LYS A 62 -4.34 9.57 11.33
CA LYS A 62 -3.73 8.94 12.51
C LYS A 62 -2.91 7.71 12.12
N LEU A 63 -3.45 6.81 11.31
CA LEU A 63 -2.78 5.58 10.89
C LEU A 63 -1.52 5.88 10.06
N SER A 64 -1.61 6.77 9.07
CA SER A 64 -0.41 7.19 8.29
C SER A 64 0.69 7.73 9.22
N HIS A 65 0.34 8.54 10.21
CA HIS A 65 1.31 9.10 11.16
C HIS A 65 1.95 8.01 12.03
N ILE A 66 1.18 7.05 12.54
CA ILE A 66 1.71 5.94 13.35
C ILE A 66 2.68 5.08 12.51
N MET A 67 2.33 4.79 11.26
CA MET A 67 3.18 4.03 10.32
C MET A 67 4.50 4.75 10.03
N GLN A 68 4.47 6.09 9.84
CA GLN A 68 5.68 6.90 9.63
C GLN A 68 6.65 6.86 10.82
N HIS A 69 6.14 6.66 12.03
CA HIS A 69 6.94 6.64 13.25
C HIS A 69 7.40 5.22 13.65
N GLY A 70 6.99 4.18 12.91
CA GLY A 70 7.37 2.80 13.19
C GLY A 70 6.74 2.26 14.47
N ARG A 71 5.50 2.68 14.76
CA ARG A 71 4.75 2.33 15.97
C ARG A 71 3.78 1.18 15.68
N LEU A 72 3.58 0.32 16.69
CA LEU A 72 2.57 -0.75 16.66
C LEU A 72 1.17 -0.17 16.46
N VAL A 73 0.42 -0.79 15.55
CA VAL A 73 -0.98 -0.46 15.27
C VAL A 73 -1.81 -1.72 15.43
N ASN A 74 -2.87 -1.64 16.23
CA ASN A 74 -3.92 -2.64 16.16
C ASN A 74 -4.85 -2.35 14.97
N ILE A 75 -4.82 -3.22 13.96
CA ILE A 75 -5.64 -3.09 12.75
C ILE A 75 -7.01 -3.79 12.84
N SER A 76 -7.31 -4.52 13.93
CA SER A 76 -8.55 -5.29 14.08
C SER A 76 -9.79 -4.40 13.96
N ASN A 77 -9.73 -3.20 14.55
CA ASN A 77 -10.84 -2.27 14.64
C ASN A 77 -10.80 -1.20 13.54
N ILE A 78 -9.83 -1.29 12.62
CA ILE A 78 -9.74 -0.39 11.48
C ILE A 78 -10.68 -0.91 10.40
N SER A 79 -11.52 -0.04 9.84
CA SER A 79 -12.36 -0.47 8.72
C SER A 79 -11.50 -0.76 7.49
N VAL A 80 -11.93 -1.72 6.68
CA VAL A 80 -11.31 -2.04 5.40
C VAL A 80 -11.24 -0.82 4.46
N TYR A 81 -12.20 0.10 4.50
CA TYR A 81 -12.18 1.36 3.73
C TYR A 81 -11.09 2.32 4.22
N THR A 82 -10.85 2.40 5.53
CA THR A 82 -9.73 3.18 6.10
C THR A 82 -8.40 2.56 5.68
N ALA A 83 -8.25 1.23 5.74
CA ALA A 83 -7.05 0.54 5.28
C ALA A 83 -6.78 0.83 3.78
N ALA A 84 -7.79 0.64 2.91
CA ALA A 84 -7.70 0.96 1.48
C ALA A 84 -7.35 2.43 1.24
N SER A 85 -7.92 3.36 2.02
CA SER A 85 -7.62 4.80 1.90
C SER A 85 -6.18 5.13 2.31
N VAL A 86 -5.62 4.46 3.32
CA VAL A 86 -4.21 4.64 3.71
C VAL A 86 -3.27 4.10 2.63
N ILE A 87 -3.57 2.93 2.03
CA ILE A 87 -2.80 2.36 0.92
C ILE A 87 -2.81 3.33 -0.27
N LYS A 88 -3.99 3.78 -0.70
CA LYS A 88 -4.11 4.77 -1.79
C LYS A 88 -3.34 6.05 -1.48
N ARG A 89 -3.40 6.54 -0.24
CA ARG A 89 -2.67 7.74 0.20
C ARG A 89 -1.15 7.55 0.18
N PHE A 90 -0.67 6.34 0.48
CA PHE A 90 0.74 6.01 0.39
C PHE A 90 1.21 6.07 -1.07
N LEU A 91 0.52 5.36 -1.96
CA LEU A 91 0.83 5.31 -3.39
C LEU A 91 0.74 6.70 -4.04
N ALA A 92 -0.30 7.48 -3.73
CA ALA A 92 -0.49 8.83 -4.25
C ALA A 92 0.58 9.84 -3.80
N LYS A 93 1.39 9.48 -2.80
CA LYS A 93 2.51 10.31 -2.33
C LYS A 93 3.85 9.93 -2.93
N LEU A 94 3.95 8.87 -3.74
CA LEU A 94 5.21 8.51 -4.39
C LEU A 94 5.53 9.57 -5.47
N PRO A 95 6.70 10.25 -5.40
CA PRO A 95 7.14 11.12 -6.48
C PRO A 95 7.29 10.31 -7.76
N GLY A 96 6.67 10.76 -8.85
CA GLY A 96 6.66 10.03 -10.13
C GLY A 96 5.70 8.83 -10.17
N GLY A 97 4.89 8.61 -9.14
CA GLY A 97 3.94 7.49 -9.09
C GLY A 97 4.60 6.13 -8.85
N ILE A 98 3.78 5.07 -8.84
CA ILE A 98 4.26 3.69 -8.61
C ILE A 98 4.94 3.08 -9.85
N PHE A 99 4.62 3.58 -11.04
CA PHE A 99 5.22 3.10 -12.28
C PHE A 99 6.46 3.92 -12.67
N GLY A 100 6.58 5.17 -12.22
CA GLY A 100 7.59 6.09 -12.76
C GLY A 100 7.19 6.59 -14.16
N SER A 101 7.80 7.69 -14.60
CA SER A 101 7.45 8.33 -15.87
C SER A 101 7.73 7.48 -17.10
N GLU A 102 8.82 6.71 -17.09
CA GLU A 102 9.23 5.88 -18.23
C GLU A 102 8.26 4.72 -18.44
N ASN A 103 7.99 3.93 -17.40
CA ASN A 103 7.05 2.81 -17.52
C ASN A 103 5.60 3.28 -17.73
N GLU A 104 5.23 4.45 -17.22
CA GLU A 104 3.91 5.03 -17.50
C GLU A 104 3.77 5.40 -18.99
N GLN A 105 4.81 5.97 -19.61
CA GLN A 105 4.82 6.23 -21.05
C GLN A 105 4.74 4.92 -21.85
N GLU A 106 5.51 3.91 -21.46
CA GLU A 106 5.46 2.59 -22.10
C GLU A 106 4.06 1.98 -21.99
N LEU A 107 3.41 2.04 -20.82
CA LEU A 107 2.04 1.59 -20.63
C LEU A 107 1.07 2.27 -21.61
N PHE A 108 1.21 3.59 -21.85
CA PHE A 108 0.38 4.28 -22.85
C PHE A 108 0.63 3.80 -24.28
N THR A 109 1.88 3.50 -24.64
CA THR A 109 2.21 2.91 -25.94
C THR A 109 1.61 1.51 -26.09
N VAL A 110 1.72 0.67 -25.06
CA VAL A 110 1.18 -0.69 -25.06
C VAL A 110 -0.33 -0.71 -25.21
N VAL A 111 -1.05 0.22 -24.58
CA VAL A 111 -2.51 0.32 -24.72
C VAL A 111 -2.96 0.54 -26.18
N GLN A 112 -2.11 1.11 -27.03
CA GLN A 112 -2.41 1.29 -28.46
C GLN A 112 -2.16 0.04 -29.32
N GLN A 113 -1.50 -1.01 -28.78
CA GLN A 113 -1.27 -2.27 -29.50
C GLN A 113 -2.60 -3.02 -29.67
N PRO A 114 -3.08 -3.30 -30.90
CA PRO A 114 -4.36 -4.01 -31.11
C PRO A 114 -4.37 -5.46 -30.60
N ASP A 115 -3.22 -6.12 -30.52
CA ASP A 115 -3.12 -7.50 -30.09
C ASP A 115 -3.00 -7.63 -28.56
N SER A 116 -4.04 -8.16 -27.93
CA SER A 116 -4.10 -8.40 -26.48
C SER A 116 -3.06 -9.39 -25.95
N GLU A 117 -2.55 -10.30 -26.78
CA GLU A 117 -1.48 -11.21 -26.37
C GLU A 117 -0.14 -10.49 -26.35
N GLN A 118 0.16 -9.70 -27.39
CA GLN A 118 1.34 -8.84 -27.43
C GLN A 118 1.32 -7.80 -26.31
N GLN A 119 0.15 -7.22 -26.00
CA GLN A 119 -0.01 -6.31 -24.85
C GLN A 119 0.45 -6.92 -23.53
N ARG A 120 0.14 -8.21 -23.31
CA ARG A 120 0.47 -8.92 -22.07
C ARG A 120 1.96 -9.27 -21.96
N GLN A 121 2.65 -9.42 -23.09
CA GLN A 121 4.05 -9.85 -23.10
C GLN A 121 5.05 -8.74 -22.75
N VAL A 122 4.63 -7.46 -22.76
CA VAL A 122 5.56 -6.33 -22.56
C VAL A 122 6.13 -6.26 -21.14
N PHE A 123 5.37 -6.71 -20.14
CA PHE A 123 5.75 -6.63 -18.72
C PHE A 123 5.95 -8.00 -18.05
N CYS A 124 5.90 -9.10 -18.81
CA CYS A 124 6.04 -10.48 -18.31
C CYS A 124 7.47 -11.00 -18.42
#